data_AF-A0A554KB99-F1
#
_entry.id   AF-A0A554KB99-F1
#
_cell.length_a   1.000
_cell.length_b   1.000
_cell.length_c   1.000
_cell.angle_alpha   90.00
_cell.angle_beta   90.00
_cell.angle_gamma   90.00
#
_symmetry.space_group_name_H-M   'P 1'
#
loop_
_entity.id
_entity.type
_entity.pdbx_description
1 polymer ?
#
loop_
_entity_poly.entity_id
_entity_poly.type
_entity_poly.pdbx_seq_one_letter_code
_entity_poly.pdbx_strand_id
1 'polypeptide(L)'
;MANLRKLQKEVMRNKLKKGFNTTDIALEFCHAHEELSEAFHKHNKRGEGVAEELADVAIFLLGMSEILGFDLEKELIAKIEKNKKRQYKKEKSPDGKDVFIRIRTSEDP
;
A
#
# COMPACT_ATOMS: atom_id res chain seq x y z
N MET A 1 14.70 -5.86 -11.27
CA MET A 1 13.72 -5.77 -10.17
C MET A 1 13.88 -4.40 -9.52
N ALA A 2 12.81 -3.64 -9.32
CA ALA A 2 12.88 -2.35 -8.63
C ALA A 2 13.34 -2.58 -7.18
N ASN A 3 14.17 -1.67 -6.65
CA ASN A 3 14.60 -1.70 -5.26
C ASN A 3 13.83 -0.62 -4.50
N LEU A 4 12.82 -1.02 -3.72
CA LEU A 4 11.90 -0.06 -3.09
C LEU A 4 12.63 0.81 -2.07
N ARG A 5 13.65 0.28 -1.39
CA ARG A 5 14.48 1.07 -0.47
C ARG A 5 15.21 2.23 -1.17
N LYS A 6 15.68 2.04 -2.39
CA LYS A 6 16.26 3.13 -3.21
C LYS A 6 15.19 4.14 -3.62
N LEU A 7 13.98 3.66 -3.95
CA LEU A 7 12.86 4.53 -4.31
C LEU A 7 12.35 5.36 -3.11
N GLN A 8 12.30 4.80 -1.90
CA GLN A 8 11.99 5.56 -0.67
C GLN A 8 12.89 6.79 -0.54
N LYS A 9 14.20 6.57 -0.65
CA LYS A 9 15.20 7.65 -0.59
C LYS A 9 15.02 8.67 -1.70
N GLU A 10 14.69 8.20 -2.90
CA GLU A 10 14.48 9.08 -4.05
C GLU A 10 13.22 9.95 -3.90
N VAL A 11 12.11 9.37 -3.43
CA VAL A 11 10.88 10.10 -3.10
C VAL A 11 11.14 11.16 -2.05
N MET A 12 11.84 10.80 -0.96
CA MET A 12 12.19 11.74 0.10
C MET A 12 13.10 12.86 -0.41
N ARG A 13 14.13 12.54 -1.21
CA ARG A 13 15.00 13.53 -1.85
C ARG A 13 14.21 14.51 -2.70
N ASN A 14 13.25 14.03 -3.48
CA ASN A 14 12.39 14.89 -4.29
C ASN A 14 11.47 15.77 -3.42
N LYS A 15 10.85 15.22 -2.37
CA LYS A 15 10.03 15.98 -1.42
C LYS A 15 10.82 17.13 -0.79
N LEU A 16 12.02 16.85 -0.28
CA LEU A 16 12.92 17.86 0.28
C LEU A 16 13.30 18.94 -0.75
N LYS A 17 13.65 18.54 -1.97
CA LYS A 17 14.00 19.48 -3.05
C LYS A 17 12.84 20.40 -3.44
N LYS A 18 11.61 19.91 -3.36
CA LYS A 18 10.38 20.66 -3.70
C LYS A 18 9.80 21.45 -2.53
N GLY A 19 10.34 21.29 -1.32
CA GLY A 19 9.78 21.91 -0.11
C GLY A 19 8.44 21.31 0.30
N PHE A 20 8.17 20.06 -0.07
CA PHE A 20 6.95 19.36 0.35
C PHE A 20 6.99 18.97 1.82
N ASN A 21 5.80 18.68 2.35
CA ASN A 21 5.65 18.14 3.70
C ASN A 21 6.48 16.85 3.87
N THR A 22 7.18 16.78 5.00
CA THR A 22 8.00 15.63 5.42
C THR A 22 7.87 15.34 6.92
N THR A 23 7.05 16.12 7.64
CA THR A 23 6.95 16.08 9.11
C THR A 23 5.53 15.81 9.59
N ASP A 24 4.51 16.27 8.88
CA ASP A 24 3.12 15.97 9.21
C ASP A 24 2.70 14.64 8.59
N ILE A 25 2.80 13.56 9.37
CA ILE A 25 2.45 12.23 8.89
C ILE A 25 0.94 12.06 8.65
N ALA A 26 0.09 12.78 9.39
CA ALA A 26 -1.36 12.69 9.21
C ALA A 26 -1.77 13.24 7.85
N LEU A 27 -1.13 14.34 7.43
CA LEU A 27 -1.32 14.91 6.10
C LEU A 27 -0.87 13.96 4.98
N GLU A 28 0.24 13.23 5.16
CA GLU A 28 0.68 12.22 4.18
C GLU A 28 -0.34 11.08 4.02
N PHE A 29 -1.00 10.65 5.12
CA PHE A 29 -2.09 9.67 5.05
C PHE A 29 -3.32 10.21 4.29
N CYS A 30 -3.63 11.49 4.46
CA CYS A 30 -4.72 12.14 3.73
C CYS A 30 -4.44 12.16 2.23
N HIS A 31 -3.23 12.55 1.80
CA HIS A 31 -2.86 12.54 0.39
C HIS A 31 -2.85 11.13 -0.19
N ALA A 32 -2.33 10.12 0.53
CA ALA A 32 -2.42 8.73 0.07
C ALA A 32 -3.88 8.27 -0.16
N HIS A 33 -4.83 8.75 0.66
CA HIS A 33 -6.26 8.50 0.47
C HIS A 33 -6.85 9.25 -0.74
N GLU A 34 -6.37 10.46 -1.00
CA GLU A 34 -6.74 11.25 -2.17
C GLU A 34 -6.36 10.52 -3.46
N GLU A 35 -5.10 10.12 -3.61
CA GLU A 35 -4.62 9.35 -4.78
C GLU A 35 -5.39 8.03 -4.96
N LEU A 36 -5.70 7.33 -3.86
CA LEU A 36 -6.50 6.10 -3.93
C LEU A 36 -7.94 6.37 -4.40
N SER A 37 -8.50 7.52 -4.02
CA SER A 37 -9.82 7.95 -4.48
C SER A 37 -9.80 8.31 -5.98
N GLU A 38 -8.71 8.91 -6.46
CA GLU A 38 -8.50 9.18 -7.89
C GLU A 38 -8.37 7.88 -8.70
N ALA A 39 -7.61 6.91 -8.20
CA ALA A 39 -7.52 5.58 -8.81
C ALA A 39 -8.90 4.92 -8.97
N PHE A 40 -9.72 4.96 -7.91
CA PHE A 40 -11.10 4.46 -7.96
C PHE A 40 -11.97 5.24 -8.94
N HIS A 41 -11.83 6.57 -8.97
CA HIS A 41 -12.56 7.43 -9.88
C HIS A 41 -12.26 7.08 -11.35
N LYS A 42 -10.97 6.94 -11.70
CA LYS A 42 -10.53 6.56 -13.05
C LYS A 42 -11.00 5.15 -13.42
N HIS A 43 -10.98 4.20 -12.49
CA HIS A 43 -11.50 2.86 -12.70
C HIS A 43 -12.98 2.87 -13.13
N ASN A 44 -13.81 3.67 -12.47
CA ASN A 44 -15.23 3.79 -12.81
C ASN A 44 -15.49 4.50 -14.16
N LYS A 45 -14.51 5.26 -14.68
CA LYS A 45 -14.62 6.08 -15.90
C LYS A 45 -13.94 5.50 -17.14
N ARG A 46 -13.79 4.17 -17.25
CA ARG A 46 -13.15 3.39 -18.35
C ARG A 46 -11.67 3.04 -18.15
N GLY A 47 -11.10 3.31 -16.97
CA GLY A 47 -9.84 2.70 -16.53
C GLY A 47 -8.54 3.31 -17.08
N GLU A 48 -8.60 4.26 -18.01
CA GLU A 48 -7.41 5.02 -18.43
C GLU A 48 -6.84 5.79 -17.24
N GLY A 49 -5.53 5.65 -17.00
CA GLY A 49 -4.82 6.33 -15.92
C GLY A 49 -4.89 5.66 -14.53
N VAL A 50 -5.61 4.55 -14.34
CA VAL A 50 -5.65 3.84 -13.03
C VAL A 50 -4.24 3.41 -12.58
N ALA A 51 -3.41 2.96 -13.51
CA ALA A 51 -2.05 2.51 -13.21
C ALA A 51 -1.14 3.66 -12.71
N GLU A 52 -1.37 4.88 -13.21
CA GLU A 52 -0.64 6.08 -12.79
C GLU A 52 -1.02 6.46 -11.36
N GLU A 53 -2.31 6.55 -11.06
CA GLU A 53 -2.80 6.86 -9.70
C GLU A 53 -2.37 5.82 -8.65
N LEU A 54 -2.32 4.53 -9.02
CA LEU A 54 -1.77 3.51 -8.14
C LEU A 54 -0.27 3.70 -7.88
N ALA A 55 0.47 4.27 -8.84
CA ALA A 55 1.86 4.65 -8.63
C ALA A 55 1.95 5.87 -7.69
N ASP A 56 1.03 6.82 -7.77
CA ASP A 56 0.96 7.96 -6.86
C ASP A 56 0.68 7.52 -5.41
N VAL A 57 -0.27 6.59 -5.20
CA VAL A 57 -0.45 5.94 -3.90
C VAL A 57 0.86 5.31 -3.42
N ALA A 58 1.57 4.59 -4.28
CA ALA A 58 2.84 3.95 -3.92
C ALA A 58 3.93 4.97 -3.56
N ILE A 59 3.97 6.14 -4.22
CA ILE A 59 4.89 7.23 -3.89
C ILE A 59 4.64 7.73 -2.47
N PHE A 60 3.39 7.93 -2.06
CA PHE A 60 3.08 8.31 -0.68
C PHE A 60 3.45 7.22 0.32
N LEU A 61 3.19 5.94 0.03
CA LEU A 61 3.61 4.84 0.90
C LEU A 61 5.14 4.80 1.08
N LEU A 62 5.90 4.99 0.00
CA LEU A 62 7.36 5.07 0.05
C LEU A 62 7.85 6.27 0.85
N GLY A 63 7.25 7.45 0.64
CA GLY A 63 7.56 8.67 1.40
C GLY A 63 7.30 8.50 2.89
N MET A 64 6.11 8.01 3.27
CA MET A 64 5.74 7.74 4.66
C MET A 64 6.67 6.71 5.32
N SER A 65 7.08 5.67 4.59
CA SER A 65 8.00 4.66 5.10
C SER A 65 9.36 5.24 5.46
N GLU A 66 9.86 6.19 4.65
CA GLU A 66 11.10 6.92 4.94
C GLU A 66 10.93 7.85 6.16
N ILE A 67 9.80 8.57 6.26
CA ILE A 67 9.49 9.45 7.40
C ILE A 67 9.41 8.65 8.71
N LEU A 68 8.75 7.50 8.68
CA LEU A 68 8.55 6.62 9.84
C LEU A 68 9.77 5.74 10.16
N GLY A 69 10.79 5.72 9.30
CA GLY A 69 12.06 5.07 9.55
C GLY A 69 12.08 3.56 9.36
N PHE A 70 11.22 3.00 8.50
CA PHE A 70 11.22 1.56 8.19
C PHE A 70 11.49 1.24 6.72
N ASP A 71 11.92 0.01 6.47
CA ASP A 71 12.21 -0.52 5.14
C ASP A 71 10.96 -1.23 4.59
N LEU A 72 10.23 -0.56 3.70
CA LEU A 72 8.99 -1.08 3.13
C LEU A 72 9.24 -2.34 2.29
N GLU A 73 10.39 -2.46 1.63
CA GLU A 73 10.74 -3.67 0.86
C GLU A 73 10.79 -4.89 1.77
N LYS A 74 11.51 -4.75 2.89
CA LYS A 74 11.63 -5.80 3.91
C LYS A 74 10.27 -6.18 4.50
N GLU A 75 9.47 -5.19 4.90
CA GLU A 75 8.14 -5.42 5.47
C GLU A 75 7.18 -6.08 4.47
N LEU A 76 7.22 -5.65 3.19
CA LEU A 76 6.40 -6.22 2.13
C LEU A 76 6.77 -7.68 1.86
N ILE A 77 8.07 -8.00 1.73
CA ILE A 77 8.55 -9.37 1.54
C ILE A 77 8.12 -10.25 2.71
N ALA A 78 8.37 -9.81 3.95
CA ALA A 78 7.97 -10.55 5.15
C ALA A 78 6.46 -10.80 5.20
N LYS A 79 5.66 -9.78 4.82
CA LYS A 79 4.20 -9.89 4.77
C LYS A 79 3.73 -10.87 3.70
N ILE A 80 4.34 -10.88 2.52
CA ILE A 80 4.03 -11.82 1.44
C ILE A 80 4.31 -13.25 1.89
N GLU A 81 5.46 -13.51 2.52
CA GLU A 81 5.80 -14.84 3.05
C GLU A 81 4.85 -15.27 4.17
N LYS A 82 4.49 -14.36 5.09
CA LYS A 82 3.45 -14.61 6.11
C LYS A 82 2.10 -14.95 5.46
N ASN A 83 1.73 -14.26 4.37
CA ASN A 83 0.46 -14.48 3.69
C ASN A 83 0.40 -15.81 2.93
N LYS A 84 1.51 -16.28 2.35
CA LYS A 84 1.58 -17.60 1.68
C LYS A 84 1.23 -18.77 2.60
N LYS A 85 1.52 -18.65 3.89
CA LYS A 85 1.24 -19.67 4.91
C LYS A 85 -0.17 -19.57 5.50
N ARG A 86 -0.91 -18.49 5.23
CA ARG A 86 -2.26 -18.30 5.79
C ARG A 86 -3.24 -19.30 5.22
N GLN A 87 -4.03 -19.88 6.11
CA GLN A 87 -5.12 -20.78 5.75
C GLN A 87 -6.46 -20.06 5.83
N TYR A 88 -7.34 -20.37 4.89
CA TYR A 88 -8.67 -19.77 4.77
C TYR A 88 -9.71 -20.88 4.62
N LYS A 89 -10.84 -20.72 5.31
CA LYS A 89 -12.04 -21.51 5.05
C LYS A 89 -13.00 -20.71 4.18
N LYS A 90 -13.61 -21.39 3.23
CA LYS A 90 -14.64 -20.82 2.37
C LYS A 90 -16.00 -20.98 3.06
N GLU A 91 -16.72 -19.88 3.23
CA GLU A 91 -18.07 -19.84 3.79
C GLU A 91 -19.02 -19.06 2.89
N LYS A 92 -20.32 -19.14 3.19
CA LYS A 92 -21.36 -18.39 2.50
C LYS A 92 -21.79 -17.21 3.37
N SER A 93 -21.82 -16.01 2.80
CA SER A 93 -22.45 -14.85 3.40
C SER A 93 -23.98 -15.02 3.43
N PRO A 94 -24.72 -14.17 4.18
CA PRO A 94 -26.19 -14.19 4.18
C PRO A 94 -26.83 -14.02 2.80
N ASP A 95 -26.16 -13.33 1.87
CA ASP A 95 -26.56 -13.15 0.47
C ASP A 95 -25.99 -14.21 -0.49
N GLY A 96 -25.42 -15.31 0.03
CA GLY A 96 -25.00 -16.48 -0.74
C GLY A 96 -23.64 -16.35 -1.46
N LYS A 97 -22.90 -15.26 -1.23
CA LYS A 97 -21.58 -15.04 -1.81
C LYS A 97 -20.52 -15.83 -1.07
N ASP A 98 -19.49 -16.21 -1.81
CA ASP A 98 -18.32 -16.85 -1.23
C ASP A 98 -17.49 -15.84 -0.43
N VAL A 99 -17.25 -16.14 0.85
CA VAL A 99 -16.36 -15.37 1.71
C VAL A 99 -15.24 -16.26 2.24
N PHE A 100 -14.03 -15.70 2.34
CA PHE A 100 -12.85 -16.41 2.85
C PHE A 100 -12.54 -15.92 4.25
N ILE A 101 -12.75 -16.78 5.25
CA ILE A 101 -12.48 -16.48 6.66
C ILE A 101 -11.11 -17.05 7.02
N ARG A 102 -10.22 -16.21 7.56
CA ARG A 102 -8.89 -16.64 8.02
C ARG A 102 -9.03 -17.64 9.17
N ILE A 103 -8.39 -18.78 9.04
CA ILE A 103 -8.23 -19.77 10.11
C ILE A 103 -6.94 -19.41 10.87
N ARG A 104 -7.02 -19.25 12.20
CA ARG A 104 -5.83 -19.08 13.03
C ARG A 104 -5.14 -20.43 13.23
N THR A 105 -3.84 -20.45 13.02
CA THR A 105 -2.95 -21.60 13.11
C THR A 105 -1.82 -21.32 14.11
N SER A 106 -1.09 -22.35 14.51
CA SER A 106 0.10 -22.20 15.38
C SER A 106 1.27 -21.47 14.70
N GLU A 107 1.25 -21.36 13.37
CA GLU A 107 2.26 -20.63 12.59
C GLU A 107 1.92 -19.15 12.39
N ASP A 108 0.74 -18.70 12.85
CA ASP A 108 0.38 -17.29 12.81
C ASP A 108 1.14 -16.52 13.91
N PRO A 109 1.96 -15.51 13.55
CA PRO A 109 2.49 -14.52 14.48
C PRO A 109 1.39 -13.58 14.95
#